data_AF-A0A970U5Q3-F1
#
_entry.id   AF-A0A970U5Q3-F1
#
_cell.length_a   1.000
_cell.length_b   1.000
_cell.length_c   1.000
_cell.angle_alpha   90.00
_cell.angle_beta   90.00
_cell.angle_gamma   90.00
#
_symmetry.space_group_name_H-M   'P 1'
#
loop_
_entity.id
_entity.type
_entity.pdbx_description
1 polymer ?
#
loop_
_entity_poly.entity_id
_entity_poly.type
_entity_poly.pdbx_seq_one_letter_code
_entity_poly.pdbx_strand_id
1 'polypeptide(L)'
;MKKSVESPPCFDEIAMAKKSYLDWERSNAEEMAEYIHRRRTVDLSFLVGEAVKKELSVSERTVVEKVFYEGKSLTKAAEELGINKSTAVKSMKRAVEKLRKCLCYAVKYQQNLHEVPFLPVAVREAMALDALRSYDPSSLGERLRKLRRGENICMETFSKAVGVSETRLIQIEEGKKSPSAQELILFADFFATTADYLLKGKKKERN
;
A
#
# COMPACT_ATOMS: atom_id res chain seq x y z
N MET A 1 -20.68 32.06 -26.83
CA MET A 1 -20.47 30.62 -26.56
C MET A 1 -20.06 30.47 -25.11
N LYS A 2 -20.93 29.92 -24.25
CA LYS A 2 -20.61 29.64 -22.84
C LYS A 2 -19.70 28.40 -22.82
N LYS A 3 -18.47 28.53 -22.30
CA LYS A 3 -17.59 27.39 -22.01
C LYS A 3 -18.25 26.58 -20.89
N SER A 4 -18.62 25.34 -21.18
CA SER A 4 -18.99 24.34 -20.19
C SER A 4 -17.76 24.08 -19.32
N VAL A 5 -17.82 24.50 -18.05
CA VAL A 5 -16.85 24.06 -17.05
C VAL A 5 -17.17 22.60 -16.77
N GLU A 6 -16.38 21.68 -17.31
CA GLU A 6 -16.51 20.26 -16.99
C GLU A 6 -16.25 20.07 -15.49
N SER A 7 -17.26 19.53 -14.79
CA SER A 7 -17.13 19.14 -13.39
C SER A 7 -16.02 18.08 -13.25
N PRO A 8 -15.31 18.05 -12.12
CA PRO A 8 -14.32 17.01 -11.85
C PRO A 8 -14.96 15.61 -11.96
N PRO A 9 -14.24 14.62 -12.53
CA PRO A 9 -14.81 13.31 -12.85
C PRO A 9 -15.28 12.59 -11.58
N CYS A 10 -16.45 11.97 -11.68
CA CYS A 10 -17.08 11.27 -10.58
C CYS A 10 -16.22 10.05 -10.18
N PHE A 11 -16.12 9.76 -8.88
CA PHE A 11 -15.43 8.55 -8.39
C PHE A 11 -15.98 7.28 -9.04
N ASP A 12 -17.27 7.28 -9.37
CA ASP A 12 -17.96 6.16 -10.03
C ASP A 12 -17.54 6.02 -11.51
N GLU A 13 -17.27 7.13 -12.20
CA GLU A 13 -16.76 7.14 -13.58
C GLU A 13 -15.34 6.57 -13.66
N ILE A 14 -14.51 6.87 -12.66
CA ILE A 14 -13.13 6.36 -12.57
C ILE A 14 -13.12 4.85 -12.31
N ALA A 15 -14.01 4.36 -11.44
CA ALA A 15 -14.16 2.93 -11.16
C ALA A 15 -14.64 2.15 -12.39
N MET A 16 -15.57 2.72 -13.17
CA MET A 16 -16.06 2.13 -14.42
C MET A 16 -15.02 2.14 -15.53
N ALA A 17 -14.27 3.24 -15.71
CA ALA A 17 -13.21 3.32 -16.71
C ALA A 17 -12.09 2.29 -16.46
N LYS A 18 -11.73 2.05 -15.19
CA LYS A 18 -10.80 0.99 -14.80
C LYS A 18 -11.31 -0.39 -15.21
N LYS A 19 -12.60 -0.66 -15.00
CA LYS A 19 -13.23 -1.94 -15.35
C LYS A 19 -13.18 -2.18 -16.87
N SER A 20 -13.53 -1.17 -17.67
CA SER A 20 -13.55 -1.29 -19.13
C SER A 20 -12.16 -1.42 -19.76
N TYR A 21 -11.13 -0.75 -19.22
CA TYR A 21 -9.75 -0.89 -19.71
C TYR A 21 -9.21 -2.31 -19.51
N LEU A 22 -9.47 -2.90 -18.33
CA LEU A 22 -9.08 -4.28 -18.02
C LEU A 22 -9.78 -5.31 -18.93
N ASP A 23 -10.99 -5.01 -19.38
CA ASP A 23 -11.75 -5.88 -20.28
C ASP A 23 -11.22 -5.79 -21.74
N TRP A 24 -10.76 -4.61 -22.17
CA TRP A 24 -10.16 -4.39 -23.50
C TRP A 24 -8.72 -4.93 -23.62
N GLU A 25 -7.91 -4.75 -22.58
CA GLU A 25 -6.51 -5.20 -22.49
C GLU A 25 -6.39 -6.73 -22.62
N ARG A 26 -7.37 -7.48 -22.09
CA ARG A 26 -7.49 -8.95 -22.24
C ARG A 26 -7.61 -9.41 -23.70
N SER A 27 -7.93 -8.51 -24.63
CA SER A 27 -8.28 -8.90 -25.97
C SER A 27 -7.13 -8.81 -26.99
N ASN A 28 -5.94 -8.22 -26.69
CA ASN A 28 -5.20 -7.56 -27.78
C ASN A 28 -3.65 -7.39 -27.86
N ALA A 29 -2.70 -8.08 -27.21
CA ALA A 29 -1.26 -7.81 -27.53
C ALA A 29 -0.19 -8.88 -27.19
N GLU A 30 0.98 -8.77 -27.86
CA GLU A 30 2.30 -9.33 -27.44
C GLU A 30 2.47 -9.22 -25.92
N GLU A 31 2.97 -10.28 -25.28
CA GLU A 31 2.75 -10.54 -23.86
C GLU A 31 3.29 -9.40 -22.98
N MET A 32 2.38 -8.50 -22.57
CA MET A 32 2.57 -7.33 -21.71
C MET A 32 3.46 -7.62 -20.49
N ALA A 33 3.46 -8.86 -20.04
CA ALA A 33 4.35 -9.42 -19.04
C ALA A 33 5.86 -9.16 -19.28
N GLU A 34 6.36 -9.29 -20.51
CA GLU A 34 7.81 -9.28 -20.79
C GLU A 34 8.43 -7.86 -20.70
N TYR A 35 7.76 -6.86 -21.28
CA TYR A 35 8.18 -5.46 -21.19
C TYR A 35 8.12 -4.94 -19.74
N ILE A 36 7.05 -5.30 -19.02
CA ILE A 36 6.87 -4.94 -17.62
C ILE A 36 7.99 -5.55 -16.77
N HIS A 37 8.31 -6.83 -16.94
CA HIS A 37 9.38 -7.51 -16.19
C HIS A 37 10.76 -6.83 -16.34
N ARG A 38 11.14 -6.43 -17.57
CA ARG A 38 12.42 -5.73 -17.81
C ARG A 38 12.51 -4.40 -17.07
N ARG A 39 11.47 -3.57 -17.12
CA ARG A 39 11.49 -2.23 -16.50
C ARG A 39 11.57 -2.31 -14.97
N ARG A 40 10.81 -3.23 -14.39
CA ARG A 40 10.79 -3.49 -12.95
C ARG A 40 12.12 -4.00 -12.42
N THR A 41 12.85 -4.79 -13.20
CA THR A 41 14.21 -5.22 -12.86
C THR A 41 15.18 -4.03 -12.78
N VAL A 42 15.07 -3.06 -13.69
CA VAL A 42 15.87 -1.83 -13.66
C VAL A 42 15.51 -0.98 -12.44
N ASP A 43 14.23 -0.78 -12.14
CA ASP A 43 13.78 -0.03 -10.96
C ASP A 43 14.25 -0.68 -9.65
N LEU A 44 14.30 -2.03 -9.59
CA LEU A 44 14.79 -2.76 -8.42
C LEU A 44 16.24 -2.42 -8.13
N SER A 45 17.06 -2.33 -9.18
CA SER A 45 18.50 -2.07 -9.07
C SER A 45 18.80 -0.72 -8.40
N PHE A 46 17.99 0.30 -8.70
CA PHE A 46 18.08 1.60 -8.06
C PHE A 46 17.70 1.54 -6.57
N LEU A 47 16.59 0.86 -6.26
CA LEU A 47 16.16 0.67 -4.86
C LEU A 47 17.18 -0.12 -4.04
N VAL A 48 17.84 -1.13 -4.65
CA VAL A 48 18.96 -1.85 -4.04
C VAL A 48 20.10 -0.89 -3.73
N GLY A 49 20.52 -0.05 -4.68
CA GLY A 49 21.59 0.92 -4.46
C GLY A 49 21.30 1.92 -3.34
N GLU A 50 20.04 2.39 -3.23
CA GLU A 50 19.63 3.26 -2.13
C GLU A 50 19.58 2.54 -0.78
N ALA A 51 18.98 1.36 -0.73
CA ALA A 51 18.94 0.54 0.48
C ALA A 51 20.35 0.19 0.95
N VAL A 52 21.30 -0.01 0.03
CA VAL A 52 22.70 -0.23 0.37
C VAL A 52 23.29 0.95 1.16
N LYS A 53 22.92 2.16 0.75
CA LYS A 53 23.40 3.42 1.33
C LYS A 53 22.66 3.85 2.60
N LYS A 54 21.41 3.43 2.81
CA LYS A 54 20.59 3.88 3.95
C LYS A 54 20.47 2.84 5.06
N GLU A 55 20.35 1.56 4.70
CA GLU A 55 19.99 0.49 5.65
C GLU A 55 21.21 -0.27 6.21
N LEU A 56 22.34 -0.26 5.51
CA LEU A 56 23.57 -0.90 6.00
C LEU A 56 24.43 0.06 6.81
N SER A 57 25.04 -0.49 7.85
CA SER A 57 26.14 0.17 8.55
C SER A 57 27.36 0.32 7.64
N VAL A 58 28.26 1.25 7.98
CA VAL A 58 29.47 1.52 7.19
C VAL A 58 30.29 0.26 6.97
N SER A 59 30.48 -0.56 8.02
CA SER A 59 31.23 -1.82 7.94
C SER A 59 30.57 -2.91 7.10
N GLU A 60 29.24 -2.94 7.04
CA GLU A 60 28.53 -3.90 6.19
C GLU A 60 28.55 -3.44 4.72
N ARG A 61 28.43 -2.13 4.50
CA ARG A 61 28.45 -1.51 3.17
C ARG A 61 29.80 -1.66 2.47
N THR A 62 30.91 -1.37 3.15
CA THR A 62 32.24 -1.48 2.52
C THR A 62 32.54 -2.91 2.06
N VAL A 63 32.10 -3.92 2.83
CA VAL A 63 32.22 -5.33 2.45
C VAL A 63 31.34 -5.65 1.23
N VAL A 64 30.08 -5.17 1.21
CA VAL A 64 29.18 -5.31 0.06
C VAL A 64 29.78 -4.66 -1.19
N GLU A 65 30.38 -3.48 -1.06
CA GLU A 65 30.92 -2.75 -2.21
C GLU A 65 32.13 -3.45 -2.83
N LYS A 66 33.08 -3.91 -2.01
CA LYS A 66 34.22 -4.69 -2.47
C LYS A 66 33.81 -5.97 -3.19
N VAL A 67 32.80 -6.67 -2.68
CA VAL A 67 32.38 -7.96 -3.23
C VAL A 67 31.51 -7.81 -4.47
N PHE A 68 30.46 -6.99 -4.40
CA PHE A 68 29.46 -6.92 -5.47
C PHE A 68 29.75 -5.88 -6.54
N TYR A 69 30.32 -4.71 -6.19
CA TYR A 69 30.61 -3.67 -7.19
C TYR A 69 32.02 -3.79 -7.75
N GLU A 70 33.01 -4.13 -6.93
CA GLU A 70 34.39 -4.34 -7.38
C GLU A 70 34.68 -5.80 -7.80
N GLY A 71 33.72 -6.71 -7.63
CA GLY A 71 33.81 -8.11 -8.08
C GLY A 71 34.84 -8.96 -7.34
N LYS A 72 35.27 -8.54 -6.14
CA LYS A 72 36.31 -9.26 -5.37
C LYS A 72 35.72 -10.45 -4.64
N SER A 73 36.53 -11.48 -4.44
CA SER A 73 36.16 -12.57 -3.54
C SER A 73 36.07 -12.05 -2.10
N LEU A 74 35.19 -12.66 -1.30
CA LEU A 74 34.99 -12.26 0.09
C LEU A 74 36.27 -12.37 0.92
N THR A 75 37.14 -13.34 0.61
CA THR A 75 38.44 -13.50 1.27
C THR A 75 39.40 -12.37 0.94
N LYS A 76 39.49 -11.97 -0.33
CA LYS A 76 40.32 -10.86 -0.78
C LYS A 76 39.80 -9.52 -0.26
N ALA A 77 38.48 -9.33 -0.23
CA ALA A 77 37.85 -8.16 0.37
C ALA A 77 38.17 -8.06 1.87
N ALA A 78 38.16 -9.17 2.62
CA ALA A 78 38.52 -9.18 4.04
C ALA A 78 39.99 -8.81 4.26
N GLU A 79 40.89 -9.34 3.42
CA GLU A 79 42.33 -9.03 3.47
C GLU A 79 42.61 -7.56 3.17
N GLU A 80 42.00 -7.00 2.11
CA GLU A 80 42.17 -5.58 1.74
C GLU A 80 41.56 -4.61 2.75
N LEU A 81 40.45 -4.99 3.39
CA LEU A 81 39.82 -4.20 4.43
C LEU A 81 40.51 -4.36 5.80
N GLY A 82 41.51 -5.25 5.91
CA GLY A 82 42.22 -5.52 7.15
C GLY A 82 41.35 -6.13 8.25
N ILE A 83 40.25 -6.82 7.89
CA ILE A 83 39.31 -7.42 8.83
C ILE A 83 39.38 -8.95 8.80
N ASN A 84 39.06 -9.59 9.92
CA ASN A 84 39.03 -11.05 9.98
C ASN A 84 37.98 -11.61 9.01
N LYS A 85 38.33 -12.66 8.27
CA LYS A 85 37.45 -13.38 7.32
C LYS A 85 36.11 -13.74 7.96
N SER A 86 36.12 -14.21 9.21
CA SER A 86 34.88 -14.54 9.96
C SER A 86 33.98 -13.33 10.21
N THR A 87 34.56 -12.13 10.32
CA THR A 87 33.84 -10.86 10.48
C THR A 87 33.26 -10.40 9.17
N ALA A 88 34.03 -10.46 8.07
CA ALA A 88 33.53 -10.14 6.73
C ALA A 88 32.32 -11.01 6.35
N VAL A 89 32.36 -12.32 6.64
CA VAL A 89 31.24 -13.24 6.43
C VAL A 89 30.00 -12.84 7.22
N LYS A 90 30.16 -12.51 8.51
CA LYS A 90 29.04 -12.09 9.37
C LYS A 90 28.43 -10.77 8.89
N SER A 91 29.26 -9.80 8.52
CA SER A 91 28.83 -8.52 7.97
C SER A 91 28.05 -8.70 6.67
N MET A 92 28.56 -9.54 5.76
CA MET A 92 27.87 -9.87 4.51
C MET A 92 26.52 -10.55 4.73
N LYS A 93 26.44 -11.48 5.69
CA LYS A 93 25.18 -12.14 6.03
C LYS A 93 24.14 -11.16 6.56
N ARG A 94 24.54 -10.23 7.42
CA ARG A 94 23.64 -9.18 7.96
C ARG A 94 23.21 -8.20 6.88
N ALA A 95 24.15 -7.80 6.03
CA ALA A 95 23.92 -6.94 4.88
C ALA A 95 22.80 -7.47 3.97
N VAL A 96 22.97 -8.71 3.50
CA VAL A 96 22.00 -9.38 2.63
C VAL A 96 20.65 -9.52 3.31
N GLU A 97 20.61 -9.87 4.60
CA GLU A 97 19.36 -10.02 5.34
C GLU A 97 18.60 -8.69 5.49
N LYS A 98 19.30 -7.57 5.74
CA LYS A 98 18.70 -6.24 5.79
C LYS A 98 18.16 -5.82 4.43
N LEU A 99 18.96 -5.96 3.38
CA LEU A 99 18.57 -5.63 2.01
C LEU A 99 17.36 -6.44 1.56
N ARG A 100 17.34 -7.74 1.87
CA ARG A 100 16.20 -8.60 1.62
C ARG A 100 14.96 -8.09 2.34
N LYS A 101 15.05 -7.73 3.62
CA LYS A 101 13.90 -7.26 4.40
C LYS A 101 13.33 -5.95 3.85
N CYS A 102 14.18 -4.96 3.54
CA CYS A 102 13.69 -3.67 3.08
C CYS A 102 13.17 -3.72 1.63
N LEU A 103 13.72 -4.59 0.78
CA LEU A 103 13.33 -4.64 -0.64
C LEU A 103 12.33 -5.74 -0.96
N CYS A 104 12.03 -6.66 -0.04
CA CYS A 104 11.18 -7.82 -0.35
C CYS A 104 9.84 -7.44 -0.97
N TYR A 105 9.18 -6.39 -0.50
CA TYR A 105 7.90 -5.94 -1.05
C TYR A 105 8.04 -5.24 -2.40
N ALA A 106 9.16 -4.53 -2.63
CA ALA A 106 9.48 -3.94 -3.92
C ALA A 106 9.78 -5.01 -4.98
N VAL A 107 10.55 -6.04 -4.61
CA VAL A 107 10.83 -7.21 -5.46
C VAL A 107 9.54 -7.97 -5.78
N LYS A 108 8.71 -8.25 -4.76
CA LYS A 108 7.39 -8.89 -4.94
C LYS A 108 6.48 -8.08 -5.85
N TYR A 109 6.54 -6.75 -5.74
CA TYR A 109 5.81 -5.85 -6.62
C TYR A 109 6.37 -5.90 -8.05
N GLN A 110 7.69 -5.88 -8.22
CA GLN A 110 8.40 -5.77 -9.50
C GLN A 110 8.39 -7.05 -10.34
N GLN A 111 8.51 -8.21 -9.71
CA GLN A 111 8.53 -9.49 -10.41
C GLN A 111 7.14 -9.97 -10.89
N ASN A 112 6.07 -9.19 -10.68
CA ASN A 112 4.74 -9.43 -11.25
C ASN A 112 4.43 -10.92 -11.40
N LEU A 113 4.11 -11.57 -10.30
CA LEU A 113 3.43 -12.85 -10.42
C LEU A 113 1.95 -12.65 -10.86
N HIS A 114 1.42 -11.55 -11.46
CA HIS A 114 1.49 -11.04 -12.87
C HIS A 114 0.59 -9.76 -12.99
N GLU A 115 1.03 -8.69 -13.70
CA GLU A 115 0.36 -7.39 -14.10
C GLU A 115 -0.25 -6.38 -13.08
N VAL A 116 0.13 -5.07 -13.15
CA VAL A 116 -0.62 -3.98 -12.44
C VAL A 116 -0.57 -2.60 -13.18
N PRO A 117 -1.37 -2.39 -14.25
CA PRO A 117 -1.61 -1.07 -14.90
C PRO A 117 -2.24 0.00 -13.97
N PHE A 118 -2.46 -0.33 -12.69
CA PHE A 118 -3.13 0.50 -11.70
C PHE A 118 -2.17 1.21 -10.73
N LEU A 119 -0.84 1.10 -10.86
CA LEU A 119 0.11 1.56 -9.81
C LEU A 119 -0.09 3.00 -9.31
N PRO A 120 -0.19 4.04 -10.16
CA PRO A 120 -0.39 5.41 -9.67
C PRO A 120 -1.72 5.59 -8.97
N VAL A 121 -2.73 4.78 -9.31
CA VAL A 121 -4.01 4.78 -8.60
C VAL A 121 -3.90 3.98 -7.31
N ALA A 122 -3.25 2.81 -7.31
CA ALA A 122 -2.97 1.99 -6.13
C ALA A 122 -2.14 2.73 -5.08
N VAL A 123 -1.16 3.54 -5.52
CA VAL A 123 -0.35 4.38 -4.62
C VAL A 123 -1.17 5.54 -4.08
N ARG A 124 -1.95 6.24 -4.91
CA ARG A 124 -2.84 7.31 -4.44
C ARG A 124 -3.92 6.80 -3.48
N GLU A 125 -4.45 5.63 -3.77
CA GLU A 125 -5.37 4.88 -2.91
C GLU A 125 -4.66 4.50 -1.60
N ALA A 126 -3.48 3.89 -1.65
CA ALA A 126 -2.69 3.56 -0.47
C ALA A 126 -2.33 4.80 0.38
N MET A 127 -1.99 5.92 -0.25
CA MET A 127 -1.73 7.19 0.42
C MET A 127 -3.00 7.79 1.04
N ALA A 128 -4.14 7.70 0.37
CA ALA A 128 -5.42 8.12 0.93
C ALA A 128 -5.82 7.25 2.13
N LEU A 129 -5.58 5.93 2.05
CA LEU A 129 -5.78 5.00 3.16
C LEU A 129 -4.84 5.28 4.33
N ASP A 130 -3.58 5.62 4.05
CA ASP A 130 -2.60 5.99 5.07
C ASP A 130 -2.95 7.32 5.76
N ALA A 131 -3.36 8.33 4.98
CA ALA A 131 -3.88 9.60 5.51
C ALA A 131 -5.15 9.40 6.37
N LEU A 132 -6.02 8.44 6.02
CA LEU A 132 -7.16 8.09 6.85
C LEU A 132 -6.75 7.42 8.16
N ARG A 133 -5.64 6.66 8.19
CA ARG A 133 -5.14 6.06 9.43
C ARG A 133 -4.70 7.12 10.43
N SER A 134 -4.04 8.18 9.96
CA SER A 134 -3.56 9.31 10.78
C SER A 134 -4.63 10.35 11.12
N TYR A 135 -5.74 10.40 10.37
CA TYR A 135 -6.89 11.26 10.66
C TYR A 135 -7.59 10.89 11.98
N ASP A 136 -7.83 11.86 12.87
CA ASP A 136 -8.60 11.66 14.11
C ASP A 136 -10.06 12.12 13.95
N PRO A 137 -11.03 11.19 13.85
CA PRO A 137 -12.43 11.52 13.57
C PRO A 137 -13.15 12.06 14.82
N SER A 138 -13.75 13.24 14.67
CA SER A 138 -14.46 13.95 15.74
C SER A 138 -15.88 13.42 15.93
N SER A 139 -16.54 12.93 14.87
CA SER A 139 -17.92 12.43 14.92
C SER A 139 -18.06 10.92 14.67
N LEU A 140 -19.22 10.36 15.02
CA LEU A 140 -19.56 8.96 14.70
C LEU A 140 -19.57 8.72 13.19
N GLY A 141 -20.16 9.65 12.42
CA GLY A 141 -20.22 9.55 10.96
C GLY A 141 -18.83 9.51 10.33
N GLU A 142 -17.92 10.34 10.82
CA GLU A 142 -16.52 10.34 10.39
C GLU A 142 -15.79 9.05 10.78
N ARG A 143 -16.07 8.49 11.97
CA ARG A 143 -15.53 7.18 12.38
C ARG A 143 -16.00 6.07 11.46
N LEU A 144 -17.28 6.04 11.13
CA LEU A 144 -17.87 5.07 10.22
C LEU A 144 -17.26 5.20 8.81
N ARG A 145 -17.16 6.43 8.31
CA ARG A 145 -16.53 6.73 7.01
C ARG A 145 -15.05 6.34 6.97
N LYS A 146 -14.31 6.57 8.06
CA LYS A 146 -12.90 6.17 8.19
C LYS A 146 -12.75 4.65 8.15
N LEU A 147 -13.62 3.89 8.83
CA LEU A 147 -13.61 2.43 8.78
C LEU A 147 -13.90 1.94 7.36
N ARG A 148 -15.00 2.39 6.76
CA ARG A 148 -15.40 1.99 5.40
C ARG A 148 -14.32 2.29 4.37
N ARG A 149 -13.80 3.52 4.38
CA ARG A 149 -12.76 3.93 3.43
C ARG A 149 -11.42 3.28 3.73
N GLY A 150 -11.06 3.06 5.00
CA GLY A 150 -9.84 2.36 5.40
C GLY A 150 -9.78 0.90 4.92
N GLU A 151 -10.94 0.30 4.69
CA GLU A 151 -11.08 -1.02 4.06
C GLU A 151 -11.34 -0.94 2.55
N ASN A 152 -11.33 0.27 1.97
CA ASN A 152 -11.55 0.54 0.57
C ASN A 152 -12.91 0.04 0.03
N ILE A 153 -13.97 0.14 0.84
CA ILE A 153 -15.31 -0.32 0.49
C ILE A 153 -16.13 0.84 -0.09
N CYS A 154 -16.72 0.68 -1.28
CA CYS A 154 -17.61 1.69 -1.86
C CYS A 154 -18.99 1.71 -1.18
N MET A 155 -19.74 2.79 -1.38
CA MET A 155 -21.03 2.98 -0.71
C MET A 155 -22.06 1.92 -1.13
N GLU A 156 -22.10 1.57 -2.40
CA GLU A 156 -22.99 0.54 -2.95
C GLU A 156 -22.75 -0.82 -2.30
N THR A 157 -21.48 -1.26 -2.23
CA THR A 157 -21.12 -2.52 -1.59
C THR A 157 -21.44 -2.49 -0.10
N PHE A 158 -21.17 -1.38 0.59
CA PHE A 158 -21.47 -1.26 2.01
C PHE A 158 -22.98 -1.33 2.26
N SER A 159 -23.77 -0.54 1.53
CA SER A 159 -25.25 -0.54 1.55
C SER A 159 -25.85 -1.93 1.41
N LYS A 160 -25.42 -2.67 0.39
CA LYS A 160 -25.86 -4.04 0.14
C LYS A 160 -25.49 -4.99 1.29
N ALA A 161 -24.29 -4.82 1.85
CA ALA A 161 -23.81 -5.70 2.92
C ALA A 161 -24.55 -5.50 4.25
N VAL A 162 -24.90 -4.26 4.61
CA VAL A 162 -25.61 -3.97 5.88
C VAL A 162 -27.13 -3.91 5.72
N GLY A 163 -27.66 -3.96 4.49
CA GLY A 163 -29.10 -3.87 4.22
C GLY A 163 -29.69 -2.49 4.50
N VAL A 164 -28.88 -1.43 4.44
CA VAL A 164 -29.28 -0.03 4.68
C VAL A 164 -29.10 0.75 3.39
N SER A 165 -30.08 1.55 2.99
CA SER A 165 -30.00 2.29 1.73
C SER A 165 -28.78 3.24 1.68
N GLU A 166 -28.18 3.38 0.49
CA GLU A 166 -27.01 4.25 0.28
C GLU A 166 -27.27 5.68 0.76
N THR A 167 -28.44 6.23 0.45
CA THR A 167 -28.83 7.59 0.88
C THR A 167 -28.85 7.71 2.41
N ARG A 168 -29.31 6.68 3.11
CA ARG A 168 -29.34 6.64 4.57
C ARG A 168 -27.93 6.57 5.14
N LEU A 169 -27.05 5.74 4.56
CA LEU A 169 -25.65 5.62 4.97
C LEU A 169 -24.85 6.91 4.74
N ILE A 170 -25.05 7.58 3.59
CA ILE A 170 -24.45 8.89 3.31
C ILE A 170 -24.88 9.90 4.38
N GLN A 171 -26.18 9.97 4.70
CA GLN A 171 -26.69 10.87 5.74
C GLN A 171 -26.11 10.57 7.13
N ILE A 172 -25.80 9.31 7.42
CA ILE A 172 -25.15 8.91 8.68
C ILE A 172 -23.67 9.30 8.68
N GLU A 173 -22.92 9.00 7.61
CA GLU A 173 -21.49 9.36 7.48
C GLU A 173 -21.25 10.88 7.48
N GLU A 174 -22.19 11.65 6.94
CA GLU A 174 -22.17 13.11 6.95
C GLU A 174 -22.64 13.71 8.29
N GLY A 175 -23.11 12.89 9.23
CA GLY A 175 -23.64 13.34 10.51
C GLY A 175 -25.01 14.03 10.44
N LYS A 176 -25.66 14.05 9.26
CA LYS A 176 -26.99 14.64 9.06
C LYS A 176 -28.09 13.86 9.78
N LYS A 177 -27.90 12.56 9.98
CA LYS A 177 -28.80 11.72 10.79
C LYS A 177 -28.00 10.78 11.68
N SER A 178 -28.52 10.54 12.88
CA SER A 178 -27.96 9.51 13.75
C SER A 178 -28.41 8.11 13.31
N PRO A 179 -27.55 7.09 13.44
CA PRO A 179 -27.94 5.70 13.23
C PRO A 179 -28.89 5.24 14.35
N SER A 180 -29.78 4.32 14.04
CA SER A 180 -30.58 3.60 15.03
C SER A 180 -29.68 2.66 15.85
N ALA A 181 -30.18 2.19 17.00
CA ALA A 181 -29.43 1.21 17.80
C ALA A 181 -29.14 -0.08 17.00
N GLN A 182 -30.08 -0.52 16.16
CA GLN A 182 -29.91 -1.69 15.29
C GLN A 182 -28.87 -1.43 14.19
N GLU A 183 -28.93 -0.28 13.52
CA GLU A 183 -27.91 0.12 12.52
C GLU A 183 -26.52 0.22 13.15
N LEU A 184 -26.43 0.74 14.38
CA LEU A 184 -25.16 0.86 15.10
C LEU A 184 -24.55 -0.50 15.44
N ILE A 185 -25.37 -1.46 15.87
CA ILE A 185 -24.95 -2.85 16.11
C ILE A 185 -24.48 -3.47 14.80
N LEU A 186 -25.24 -3.32 13.71
CA LEU A 186 -24.86 -3.83 12.39
C LEU A 186 -23.51 -3.28 11.91
N PHE A 187 -23.25 -1.98 12.08
CA PHE A 187 -21.96 -1.39 11.70
C PHE A 187 -20.82 -1.88 12.58
N ALA A 188 -21.07 -2.02 13.89
CA ALA A 188 -20.09 -2.54 14.83
C ALA A 188 -19.71 -3.98 14.47
N ASP A 189 -20.69 -4.82 14.16
CA ASP A 189 -20.51 -6.21 13.76
C ASP A 189 -19.79 -6.31 12.40
N PHE A 190 -20.19 -5.50 11.42
CA PHE A 190 -19.58 -5.49 10.08
C PHE A 190 -18.08 -5.15 10.12
N PHE A 191 -17.69 -4.11 10.85
CA PHE A 191 -16.29 -3.69 10.97
C PHE A 191 -15.55 -4.34 12.15
N ALA A 192 -16.15 -5.36 12.79
CA ALA A 192 -15.62 -6.04 13.98
C ALA A 192 -15.12 -5.06 15.07
N THR A 193 -15.86 -3.97 15.28
CA THR A 193 -15.58 -2.94 16.26
C THR A 193 -16.64 -2.91 17.35
N THR A 194 -16.60 -1.93 18.25
CA THR A 194 -17.61 -1.76 19.30
C THR A 194 -18.49 -0.56 19.01
N ALA A 195 -19.76 -0.64 19.40
CA ALA A 195 -20.67 0.51 19.40
C ALA A 195 -20.07 1.69 20.21
N ASP A 196 -19.37 1.40 21.31
CA ASP A 196 -18.65 2.40 22.10
C ASP A 196 -17.55 3.13 21.29
N TYR A 197 -16.78 2.41 20.48
CA TYR A 197 -15.80 3.04 19.59
C TYR A 197 -16.49 3.95 18.56
N LEU A 198 -17.56 3.48 17.92
CA LEU A 198 -18.31 4.28 16.95
C LEU A 198 -18.90 5.53 17.60
N LEU A 199 -19.40 5.44 18.83
CA LEU A 199 -20.00 6.55 19.55
C LEU A 199 -18.98 7.53 20.14
N LYS A 200 -17.91 7.03 20.76
CA LYS A 200 -17.00 7.82 21.61
C LYS A 200 -15.59 7.98 21.05
N GLY A 201 -15.22 7.22 20.02
CA GLY A 201 -13.87 7.22 19.43
C GLY A 201 -12.78 6.57 20.29
N LYS A 202 -13.12 6.13 21.51
CA LYS A 202 -12.17 5.44 22.39
C LYS A 202 -12.01 4.00 21.92
N LYS A 203 -10.80 3.63 21.47
CA LYS A 203 -10.46 2.22 21.28
C LYS A 203 -10.53 1.54 22.64
N LYS A 204 -11.17 0.38 22.72
CA LYS A 204 -11.11 -0.48 23.91
C LYS A 204 -9.63 -0.82 24.13
N GLU A 205 -9.02 -0.30 25.19
CA GLU A 205 -7.75 -0.83 25.67
C GLU A 205 -8.00 -2.31 25.95
N ARG A 206 -7.37 -3.19 25.17
CA ARG A 206 -7.35 -4.61 25.47
C ARG A 206 -6.44 -4.76 26.68
N ASN A 207 -7.05 -4.87 27.87
CA ASN A 207 -6.41 -5.57 29.00
C ASN A 207 -6.20 -7.04 28.62
#